data_AF-A0A7C5E3X0-F1
#
_entry.id   AF-A0A7C5E3X0-F1
#
_cell.length_a   1.000
_cell.length_b   1.000
_cell.length_c   1.000
_cell.angle_alpha   90.00
_cell.angle_beta   90.00
_cell.angle_gamma   90.00
#
_symmetry.space_group_name_H-M   'P 1'
#
loop_
_entity.id
_entity.type
_entity.pdbx_description
1 polymer ?
#
loop_
_entity_poly.entity_id
_entity_poly.type
_entity_poly.pdbx_seq_one_letter_code
_entity_poly.pdbx_strand_id
1 'polypeptide(L)'
;MNYWFIYTLVLVGGVGLFALLFMLARRQLQQSTQRRNLVENLLVSLLMTFLTLMALELGFKLFFAQSDSFRYTLASQNWYERYWQENSLGYRDVEWTPEKLAGKTKVMVVGDSFVAGSGIADPKDRFSNQLGRLLGDNYVVFNVASPGWDTVDEVEAILNY
;
A
#
# COMPACT_ATOMS: atom_id res chain seq x y z
N MET A 1 -9.65 -0.85 -10.77
CA MET A 1 -8.98 -1.55 -11.89
C MET A 1 -7.71 -2.19 -11.32
N ASN A 2 -7.44 -3.47 -11.57
CA ASN A 2 -6.34 -4.21 -10.93
C ASN A 2 -4.96 -3.64 -11.34
N TYR A 3 -4.08 -3.36 -10.38
CA TYR A 3 -2.71 -2.86 -10.63
C TYR A 3 -1.98 -3.71 -11.68
N TRP A 4 -2.05 -5.04 -11.56
CA TRP A 4 -1.37 -5.98 -12.48
C TRP A 4 -1.88 -5.90 -13.91
N PHE A 5 -3.17 -5.61 -14.06
CA PHE A 5 -3.77 -5.42 -15.38
C PHE A 5 -3.23 -4.16 -16.04
N ILE A 6 -3.18 -3.03 -15.31
CA ILE A 6 -2.65 -1.76 -15.81
C ILE A 6 -1.16 -1.90 -16.17
N TYR A 7 -0.36 -2.46 -15.25
CA TYR A 7 1.07 -2.68 -15.47
C TYR A 7 1.33 -3.51 -16.73
N THR A 8 0.61 -4.62 -16.90
CA THR A 8 0.74 -5.49 -18.08
C THR A 8 0.34 -4.76 -19.36
N LEU A 9 -0.75 -4.00 -19.33
CA LEU A 9 -1.22 -3.22 -20.48
C LEU A 9 -0.19 -2.17 -20.91
N VAL A 10 0.38 -1.43 -19.95
CA VAL A 10 1.42 -0.43 -20.21
C VAL A 10 2.70 -1.08 -20.75
N LEU A 11 3.12 -2.21 -20.16
CA LEU A 11 4.32 -2.93 -20.60
C LEU A 11 4.18 -3.41 -22.05
N VAL A 12 3.11 -4.17 -22.34
CA VAL A 12 2.88 -4.75 -23.66
C VAL A 12 2.61 -3.66 -24.70
N GLY A 13 1.77 -2.68 -24.36
CA GLY A 13 1.47 -1.55 -25.23
C GLY A 13 2.70 -0.70 -25.55
N GLY A 14 3.53 -0.41 -24.54
CA GLY A 14 4.78 0.34 -24.69
C GLY A 14 5.78 -0.38 -25.59
N VAL A 15 6.06 -1.67 -25.32
CA VAL A 15 6.96 -2.49 -26.15
C VAL A 15 6.44 -2.59 -27.59
N GLY A 16 5.13 -2.82 -27.77
CA GLY A 16 4.50 -2.89 -29.08
C GLY A 16 4.63 -1.57 -29.87
N LEU A 17 4.45 -0.42 -29.22
CA LEU A 17 4.63 0.89 -29.82
C LEU A 17 6.08 1.12 -30.25
N PHE A 18 7.06 0.81 -29.40
CA PHE A 18 8.48 0.93 -29.76
C PHE A 18 8.85 0.03 -30.94
N ALA A 19 8.36 -1.22 -30.97
CA ALA A 19 8.56 -2.13 -32.09
C ALA A 19 7.95 -1.57 -33.39
N LEU A 20 6.74 -1.02 -33.33
CA LEU A 20 6.10 -0.38 -34.48
C LEU A 20 6.90 0.82 -34.99
N LEU A 21 7.31 1.73 -34.10
CA LEU A 21 8.12 2.89 -34.45
C LEU A 21 9.46 2.49 -35.07
N PHE A 22 10.09 1.43 -34.54
CA PHE A 22 11.33 0.89 -35.07
C PHE A 22 11.15 0.34 -36.49
N MET A 23 10.08 -0.40 -36.76
CA MET A 23 9.73 -0.88 -38.11
C MET A 23 9.46 0.28 -39.07
N LEU A 24 8.74 1.32 -38.63
CA LEU A 24 8.45 2.51 -39.44
C LEU A 24 9.73 3.31 -39.74
N ALA A 25 10.60 3.51 -38.76
CA ALA A 25 11.89 4.18 -38.95
C ALA A 25 12.75 3.45 -40.00
N ARG A 26 12.79 2.11 -39.93
CA ARG A 26 13.48 1.27 -40.93
C ARG A 26 12.94 1.45 -42.34
N ARG A 27 11.61 1.48 -42.47
CA ARG A 27 10.92 1.62 -43.76
C ARG A 27 11.10 3.02 -44.36
N GLN A 28 10.96 4.07 -43.56
CA GLN A 28 10.95 5.46 -44.05
C GLN A 28 12.36 6.04 -44.26
N LEU A 29 13.34 5.62 -43.46
CA LEU A 29 14.71 6.13 -43.54
C LEU A 29 15.63 5.22 -44.37
N GLN A 30 15.07 4.35 -45.22
CA GLN A 30 15.83 3.42 -46.03
C GLN A 30 16.85 4.10 -46.95
N GLN A 31 16.58 5.34 -47.38
CA GLN A 31 17.46 6.12 -48.25
C GLN A 31 18.69 6.72 -47.55
N SER A 32 18.67 6.86 -46.22
CA SER A 32 19.76 7.46 -45.45
C SER A 32 20.15 6.58 -44.26
N THR A 33 21.20 5.79 -44.44
CA THR A 33 21.73 4.88 -43.41
C THR A 33 22.13 5.61 -42.13
N GLN A 34 22.72 6.81 -42.24
CA GLN A 34 23.14 7.60 -41.08
C GLN A 34 21.95 8.07 -40.23
N ARG A 35 20.90 8.62 -40.87
CA ARG A 35 19.67 9.04 -40.16
C ARG A 35 18.94 7.86 -39.55
N ARG A 36 18.85 6.74 -40.29
CA ARG A 36 18.25 5.51 -39.78
C ARG A 36 18.95 5.03 -38.52
N ASN A 37 20.28 4.92 -38.54
CA ASN A 37 21.05 4.45 -37.38
C ASN A 37 20.87 5.36 -36.16
N LEU A 38 20.85 6.68 -36.36
CA LEU A 38 20.60 7.63 -35.26
C LEU A 38 19.23 7.40 -34.61
N VAL A 39 18.17 7.27 -35.42
CA VAL A 39 16.81 7.04 -34.92
C VAL A 39 16.67 5.67 -34.27
N GLU A 40 17.23 4.62 -34.87
CA GLU A 40 17.23 3.27 -34.28
C GLU A 40 17.91 3.25 -32.91
N ASN A 41 19.10 3.85 -32.80
CA ASN A 41 19.83 3.93 -31.53
C ASN A 41 19.05 4.73 -30.48
N LEU A 42 18.41 5.84 -30.88
CA LEU A 42 17.57 6.63 -29.97
C LEU A 42 16.35 5.81 -29.49
N LEU A 43 15.66 5.12 -30.40
CA LEU A 43 14.50 4.28 -30.05
C LEU A 43 14.90 3.14 -29.12
N VAL A 44 16.05 2.50 -29.36
CA VAL A 44 16.57 1.46 -28.47
C VAL A 44 16.93 2.05 -27.10
N SER A 45 17.59 3.22 -27.06
CA SER A 45 17.89 3.89 -25.79
C SER A 45 16.62 4.22 -25.01
N LEU A 46 15.59 4.76 -25.67
CA LEU A 46 14.31 5.08 -25.05
C LEU A 46 13.57 3.83 -24.57
N LEU A 47 13.60 2.74 -25.35
CA LEU A 47 13.03 1.46 -24.94
C LEU A 47 13.74 0.92 -23.69
N MET A 48 15.08 0.98 -23.63
CA MET A 48 15.82 0.52 -22.46
C MET A 48 15.55 1.36 -21.22
N THR A 49 15.43 2.68 -21.37
CA THR A 49 15.00 3.56 -20.28
C THR A 49 13.59 3.19 -19.82
N PHE A 50 12.65 2.99 -20.75
CA PHE A 50 11.28 2.58 -20.43
C PHE A 50 11.26 1.24 -19.67
N LEU A 51 11.97 0.21 -20.15
CA LEU A 51 12.04 -1.10 -19.49
C LEU A 51 12.68 -1.00 -18.10
N THR A 52 13.70 -0.15 -17.94
CA THR A 52 14.32 0.12 -16.63
C THR A 52 13.32 0.73 -15.67
N LEU A 53 12.55 1.73 -16.09
CA LEU A 53 11.51 2.35 -15.26
C LEU A 53 10.40 1.34 -14.90
N MET A 54 9.98 0.50 -15.85
CA MET A 54 9.02 -0.58 -15.57
C MET A 54 9.56 -1.58 -14.54
N ALA A 55 10.83 -1.99 -14.67
CA ALA A 55 11.47 -2.89 -13.72
C ALA A 55 11.61 -2.25 -12.33
N LEU A 56 11.94 -0.96 -12.25
CA LEU A 56 11.96 -0.22 -10.99
C LEU A 56 10.58 -0.18 -10.36
N GLU A 57 9.53 0.19 -11.10
CA GLU A 57 8.15 0.19 -10.61
C GLU A 57 7.75 -1.19 -10.06
N LEU A 58 8.05 -2.28 -10.77
CA LEU A 58 7.82 -3.64 -10.30
C LEU A 58 8.60 -3.92 -9.00
N GLY A 59 9.86 -3.50 -8.92
CA GLY A 59 10.68 -3.59 -7.72
C GLY A 59 10.04 -2.85 -6.54
N PHE A 60 9.52 -1.64 -6.77
CA PHE A 60 8.79 -0.88 -5.75
C PHE A 60 7.49 -1.59 -5.34
N LYS A 61 6.70 -2.13 -6.26
CA LYS A 61 5.47 -2.88 -5.94
C LYS A 61 5.78 -4.10 -5.05
N LEU A 62 6.86 -4.83 -5.36
CA LEU A 62 7.15 -6.10 -4.71
C LEU A 62 7.94 -5.95 -3.40
N PHE A 63 8.87 -5.00 -3.32
CA PHE A 63 9.83 -4.97 -2.21
C PHE A 63 9.71 -3.74 -1.33
N PHE A 64 9.08 -2.66 -1.79
CA PHE A 64 9.02 -1.41 -1.04
C PHE A 64 7.62 -1.14 -0.46
N ALA A 65 7.57 -0.90 0.85
CA ALA A 65 6.36 -0.58 1.58
C ALA A 65 6.69 0.47 2.64
N GLN A 66 6.03 1.61 2.59
CA GLN A 66 6.23 2.71 3.52
C GLN A 66 4.91 3.42 3.76
N SER A 67 4.48 3.54 5.02
CA SER A 67 3.28 4.29 5.38
C SER A 67 3.45 5.78 5.13
N ASP A 68 2.38 6.44 4.69
CA ASP A 68 2.24 7.89 4.68
C ASP A 68 0.82 8.29 5.14
N SER A 69 0.60 9.59 5.37
CA SER A 69 -0.69 10.09 5.85
C SER A 69 -1.79 10.11 4.78
N PHE A 70 -1.44 9.97 3.50
CA PHE A 70 -2.35 10.21 2.37
C PHE A 70 -2.83 8.94 1.67
N ARG A 71 -2.13 7.81 1.84
CA ARG A 71 -2.41 6.50 1.23
C ARG A 71 -2.40 6.47 -0.29
N TYR A 72 -1.89 7.51 -0.95
CA TYR A 72 -1.91 7.61 -2.41
C TYR A 72 -0.72 6.97 -3.10
N THR A 73 0.45 6.97 -2.46
CA THR A 73 1.65 6.42 -3.09
C THR A 73 1.57 4.89 -3.17
N LEU A 74 2.22 4.30 -4.19
CA LEU A 74 2.29 2.84 -4.32
C LEU A 74 2.94 2.19 -3.08
N ALA A 75 3.94 2.86 -2.50
CA ALA A 75 4.61 2.43 -1.28
C ALA A 75 3.65 2.37 -0.08
N SER A 76 2.77 3.37 0.05
CA SER A 76 1.76 3.43 1.11
C SER A 76 0.69 2.39 0.91
N GLN A 77 0.16 2.25 -0.31
CA GLN A 77 -0.78 1.18 -0.65
C GLN A 77 -0.22 -0.20 -0.29
N ASN A 78 1.04 -0.48 -0.68
CA ASN A 78 1.71 -1.74 -0.32
C ASN A 78 1.85 -1.93 1.20
N TRP A 79 2.12 -0.85 1.94
CA TRP A 79 2.24 -0.92 3.40
C TRP A 79 0.90 -1.28 4.04
N TYR A 80 -0.20 -0.65 3.62
CA TYR A 80 -1.53 -0.96 4.13
C TYR A 80 -1.97 -2.37 3.74
N GLU A 81 -1.74 -2.80 2.49
CA GLU A 81 -2.02 -4.18 2.05
C GLU A 81 -1.30 -5.23 2.91
N ARG A 82 -0.08 -4.93 3.40
CA ARG A 82 0.75 -5.88 4.17
C ARG A 82 0.49 -5.86 5.67
N TYR A 83 0.33 -4.67 6.24
CA TYR A 83 0.42 -4.48 7.70
C TYR A 83 -0.87 -3.99 8.34
N TRP A 84 -1.87 -3.58 7.54
CA TRP A 84 -3.15 -3.11 8.05
C TRP A 84 -4.21 -4.20 7.95
N GLN A 85 -4.51 -4.83 9.09
CA GLN A 85 -5.52 -5.87 9.21
C GLN A 85 -6.55 -5.42 10.23
N GLU A 86 -7.82 -5.51 9.85
CA GLU A 86 -8.95 -5.09 10.68
C GLU A 86 -9.76 -6.32 11.10
N ASN A 87 -10.43 -6.21 12.25
CA ASN A 87 -11.42 -7.16 12.69
C ASN A 87 -12.76 -6.94 11.97
N SER A 88 -13.73 -7.76 12.30
CA SER A 88 -15.10 -7.75 11.78
C SER A 88 -15.86 -6.45 12.05
N LEU A 89 -15.40 -5.65 13.01
CA LEU A 89 -15.93 -4.32 13.33
C LEU A 89 -15.22 -3.19 12.59
N GLY A 90 -14.23 -3.50 11.74
CA GLY A 90 -13.47 -2.49 10.99
C GLY A 90 -12.38 -1.79 11.82
N TYR A 91 -12.06 -2.30 13.01
CA TYR A 91 -10.96 -1.78 13.81
C TYR A 91 -9.70 -2.57 13.56
N ARG A 92 -8.55 -1.89 13.55
CA ARG A 92 -7.25 -2.56 13.56
C ARG A 92 -7.02 -3.23 14.91
N ASP A 93 -7.74 -4.29 15.23
CA ASP A 93 -7.64 -5.02 16.49
C ASP A 93 -7.82 -6.52 16.24
N VAL A 94 -7.65 -7.33 17.28
CA VAL A 94 -7.97 -8.76 17.21
C VAL A 94 -9.47 -9.00 17.32
N GLU A 95 -9.89 -10.18 16.89
CA GLU A 95 -11.22 -10.69 17.22
C GLU A 95 -11.28 -11.12 18.68
N TRP A 96 -12.25 -10.54 19.39
CA TRP A 96 -12.53 -10.84 20.78
C TRP A 96 -13.64 -11.89 20.89
N THR A 97 -13.42 -12.90 21.72
CA THR A 97 -14.41 -13.96 21.98
C THR A 97 -14.89 -13.88 23.43
N PRO A 98 -16.11 -14.34 23.76
CA PRO A 98 -16.62 -14.32 25.13
C PRO A 98 -15.66 -14.93 26.15
N GLU A 99 -14.95 -15.99 25.77
CA GLU A 99 -13.98 -16.69 26.63
C GLU A 99 -12.76 -15.82 26.94
N LYS A 100 -12.26 -15.05 25.96
CA LYS A 100 -11.14 -14.11 26.16
C LYS A 100 -11.53 -12.94 27.08
N LEU A 101 -12.82 -12.61 27.16
CA LEU A 101 -13.35 -11.49 27.94
C LEU A 101 -13.81 -11.88 29.34
N ALA A 102 -14.10 -13.15 29.57
CA ALA A 102 -14.70 -13.63 30.81
C ALA A 102 -13.79 -13.35 32.03
N GLY A 103 -14.37 -12.70 33.04
CA GLY A 103 -13.68 -12.41 34.31
C GLY A 103 -12.59 -11.32 34.23
N LYS A 104 -12.43 -10.65 33.09
CA LYS A 104 -11.42 -9.59 32.90
C LYS A 104 -12.01 -8.20 32.94
N THR A 105 -11.24 -7.25 33.45
CA THR A 105 -11.55 -5.82 33.37
C THR A 105 -11.33 -5.32 31.95
N LYS A 106 -12.36 -4.66 31.41
CA LYS A 106 -12.39 -4.16 30.03
C LYS A 106 -11.93 -2.70 29.99
N VAL A 107 -10.95 -2.41 29.16
CA VAL A 107 -10.41 -1.06 28.93
C VAL A 107 -10.54 -0.77 27.45
N MET A 108 -11.24 0.31 27.10
CA MET A 108 -11.36 0.75 25.72
C MET A 108 -10.43 1.94 25.50
N VAL A 109 -9.51 1.81 24.55
CA VAL A 109 -8.72 2.94 24.07
C VAL A 109 -9.37 3.42 22.79
N VAL A 110 -9.85 4.66 22.84
CA VAL A 110 -10.63 5.29 21.77
C VAL A 110 -9.83 6.44 21.20
N GLY A 111 -9.83 6.58 19.88
CA GLY A 111 -9.21 7.74 19.23
C GLY A 111 -9.05 7.58 17.74
N ASP A 112 -8.03 8.23 17.20
CA ASP A 112 -7.83 8.43 15.77
C ASP A 112 -6.66 7.58 15.23
N SER A 113 -5.93 8.15 14.27
CA SER A 113 -4.69 7.62 13.70
C SER A 113 -3.63 7.20 14.73
N PHE A 114 -3.53 7.88 15.88
CA PHE A 114 -2.54 7.55 16.91
C PHE A 114 -2.91 6.25 17.64
N VAL A 115 -4.20 6.09 17.97
CA VAL A 115 -4.72 4.87 18.60
C VAL A 115 -4.70 3.71 17.61
N ALA A 116 -5.16 3.94 16.38
CA ALA A 116 -5.13 2.93 15.31
C ALA A 116 -3.70 2.46 14.97
N GLY A 117 -2.67 3.23 15.36
CA GLY A 117 -1.27 2.87 15.18
C GLY A 117 -0.79 3.10 13.75
N SER A 118 -1.18 4.23 13.14
CA SER A 118 -0.68 4.62 11.82
C SER A 118 0.86 4.59 11.78
N GLY A 119 1.40 3.91 10.77
CA GLY A 119 2.86 3.74 10.60
C GLY A 119 3.50 2.66 11.49
N ILE A 120 2.75 2.01 12.38
CA ILE A 120 3.25 0.89 13.18
C ILE A 120 2.96 -0.41 12.43
N ALA A 121 3.99 -1.20 12.09
CA ALA A 121 3.83 -2.41 11.29
C ALA A 121 3.21 -3.58 12.08
N ASP A 122 3.73 -3.88 13.28
CA ASP A 122 3.15 -4.87 14.19
C ASP A 122 2.21 -4.17 15.18
N PRO A 123 0.89 -4.48 15.17
CA PRO A 123 -0.06 -3.96 16.15
C PRO A 123 0.39 -4.09 17.61
N LYS A 124 1.21 -5.09 17.95
CA LYS A 124 1.74 -5.27 19.31
C LYS A 124 2.61 -4.10 19.78
N ASP A 125 3.23 -3.37 18.86
CA ASP A 125 4.12 -2.26 19.18
C ASP A 125 3.36 -0.95 19.43
N ARG A 126 2.06 -0.88 19.12
CA ARG A 126 1.24 0.32 19.39
C ARG A 126 0.88 0.44 20.87
N PHE A 127 0.62 1.66 21.31
CA PHE A 127 0.52 1.96 22.72
C PHE A 127 -0.66 1.27 23.43
N SER A 128 -1.79 1.01 22.75
CA SER A 128 -2.93 0.27 23.33
C SER A 128 -2.56 -1.18 23.66
N ASN A 129 -1.78 -1.84 22.81
CA ASN A 129 -1.26 -3.19 23.08
C ASN A 129 -0.17 -3.18 24.16
N GLN A 130 0.70 -2.16 24.17
CA GLN A 130 1.68 -1.97 25.23
C GLN A 130 1.00 -1.75 26.59
N LEU A 131 -0.08 -0.97 26.63
CA LEU A 131 -0.91 -0.78 27.82
C LEU A 131 -1.49 -2.11 28.30
N GLY A 132 -2.04 -2.94 27.41
CA GLY A 132 -2.54 -4.27 27.77
C GLY A 132 -1.46 -5.15 28.40
N ARG A 133 -0.24 -5.11 27.85
CA ARG A 133 0.91 -5.84 28.41
C ARG A 133 1.30 -5.35 29.81
N LEU A 134 1.23 -4.03 30.05
CA LEU A 134 1.55 -3.43 31.35
C LEU A 134 0.47 -3.72 32.41
N LEU A 135 -0.80 -3.75 32.01
CA LEU A 135 -1.93 -4.05 32.90
C LEU A 135 -2.01 -5.54 33.27
N GLY A 136 -1.53 -6.43 32.39
CA GLY A 136 -1.48 -7.87 32.61
C GLY A 136 -2.81 -8.60 32.39
N ASP A 137 -2.83 -9.88 32.74
CA ASP A 137 -3.87 -10.83 32.26
C ASP A 137 -5.27 -10.58 32.80
N ASN A 138 -5.41 -9.81 33.89
CA ASN A 138 -6.71 -9.42 34.44
C ASN A 138 -7.42 -8.37 33.57
N TYR A 139 -6.75 -7.81 32.56
CA TYR A 139 -7.28 -6.76 31.70
C TYR A 139 -7.39 -7.23 30.25
N VAL A 140 -8.35 -6.64 29.55
CA VAL A 140 -8.47 -6.65 28.10
C VAL A 140 -8.49 -5.22 27.62
N VAL A 141 -7.62 -4.90 26.67
CA VAL A 141 -7.54 -3.56 26.07
C VAL A 141 -8.03 -3.64 24.63
N PHE A 142 -9.17 -2.99 24.37
CA PHE A 142 -9.76 -2.86 23.05
C PHE A 142 -9.17 -1.64 22.35
N ASN A 143 -8.92 -1.77 21.05
CA ASN A 143 -8.46 -0.67 20.22
C ASN A 143 -9.60 -0.19 19.29
N VAL A 144 -10.34 0.84 19.71
CA VAL A 144 -11.51 1.35 19.00
C VAL A 144 -11.13 2.67 18.35
N ALA A 145 -10.60 2.61 17.14
CA ALA A 145 -10.06 3.78 16.47
C ALA A 145 -10.00 3.63 14.97
N SER A 146 -10.11 4.76 14.27
CA SER A 146 -9.85 4.84 12.83
C SER A 146 -9.08 6.12 12.48
N PRO A 147 -8.15 6.07 11.52
CA PRO A 147 -7.42 7.25 11.08
C PRO A 147 -8.33 8.35 10.54
N GLY A 148 -8.17 9.56 11.09
CA GLY A 148 -8.93 10.75 10.69
C GLY A 148 -10.20 11.00 11.49
N TRP A 149 -10.51 10.15 12.48
CA TRP A 149 -11.62 10.38 13.39
C TRP A 149 -11.45 11.65 14.22
N ASP A 150 -12.59 12.29 14.49
CA ASP A 150 -12.73 13.33 15.50
C ASP A 150 -13.55 12.84 16.71
N THR A 151 -13.79 13.72 17.68
CA THR A 151 -14.52 13.37 18.91
C THR A 151 -15.96 12.92 18.67
N VAL A 152 -16.62 13.32 17.57
CA VAL A 152 -17.96 12.84 17.23
C VAL A 152 -17.89 11.37 16.81
N ASP A 153 -16.95 11.03 15.92
CA ASP A 153 -16.72 9.65 15.49
C ASP A 153 -16.38 8.73 16.68
N GLU A 154 -15.52 9.22 17.59
CA GLU A 154 -15.11 8.50 18.80
C GLU A 154 -16.31 8.19 19.71
N VAL A 155 -17.21 9.16 19.92
CA VAL A 155 -18.43 8.97 20.71
C VAL A 155 -19.37 7.99 20.03
N GLU A 156 -19.56 8.10 18.71
CA GLU A 156 -20.40 7.18 17.95
C GLU A 156 -19.86 5.74 18.03
N ALA A 157 -18.55 5.56 17.93
CA ALA A 157 -17.91 4.26 18.05
C ALA A 157 -18.14 3.62 19.43
N ILE A 158 -18.00 4.40 20.51
CA ILE A 158 -18.27 3.91 21.87
C ILE A 158 -19.73 3.46 22.03
N LEU A 159 -20.67 4.20 21.45
CA LEU A 159 -22.10 3.90 21.58
C LEU A 159 -22.54 2.66 20.79
N ASN A 160 -21.77 2.27 19.76
CA ASN A 160 -22.09 1.19 18.83
C ASN A 160 -21.21 -0.07 18.98
N TYR A 161 -20.27 -0.09 19.94
CA TYR A 161 -19.36 -1.21 20.20
C TYR A 161 -20.01 -2.33 21.02
#